data_AF-A0A3S4F9A2-F1
#
_entry.id   AF-A0A3S4F9A2-F1
#
_cell.length_a   1.000
_cell.length_b   1.000
_cell.length_c   1.000
_cell.angle_alpha   90.00
_cell.angle_beta   90.00
_cell.angle_gamma   90.00
#
_symmetry.space_group_name_H-M   'P 1'
#
loop_
_entity.id
_entity.type
_entity.pdbx_description
1 polymer ?
#
loop_
_entity_poly.entity_id
_entity_poly.type
_entity_poly.pdbx_seq_one_letter_code
_entity_poly.pdbx_strand_id
1 'polypeptide(L)'
;MMLSKKNSETLENFSEKLEVEGRSLWQDARRRFMHNRAAVASLIVLFLIALFVTVAPMLSQFTYFDTDWGMMSSAPDIASGHYFGTDSSGRDLLVRVAIGGRISLMVGIAAALVAVIVGTLYGSLSGYLGGKIDSVMMRLLEILNSFPFMFFVILLVTFFGQNILLIFVAIGMVSWLDMARIVRGQTLSLKRKEFIEAAQVGGCVDRQHCDPPYCA
;
A
#
# COMPACT_ATOMS: atom_id res chain seq x y z
N MET A 1 -38.26 -32.37 37.26
CA MET A 1 -37.03 -31.80 37.84
C MET A 1 -35.82 -32.65 37.43
N MET A 2 -35.52 -32.71 36.13
CA MET A 2 -34.32 -33.34 35.55
C MET A 2 -34.09 -32.72 34.16
N LEU A 3 -33.79 -31.42 34.12
CA LEU A 3 -33.08 -30.88 32.96
C LEU A 3 -31.68 -31.48 33.07
N SER A 4 -31.44 -32.46 32.22
CA SER A 4 -30.26 -33.32 32.17
C SER A 4 -28.98 -32.51 32.37
N LYS A 5 -28.16 -32.89 33.36
CA LYS A 5 -26.80 -32.36 33.63
C LYS A 5 -25.96 -32.17 32.36
N LYS A 6 -26.22 -33.01 31.35
CA LYS A 6 -25.60 -32.95 30.03
C LYS A 6 -25.90 -31.66 29.26
N ASN A 7 -27.12 -31.13 29.37
CA ASN A 7 -27.52 -29.90 28.70
C ASN A 7 -26.89 -28.67 29.35
N SER A 8 -26.74 -28.65 30.67
CA SER A 8 -26.03 -27.57 31.38
C SER A 8 -24.54 -27.57 31.05
N GLU A 9 -23.88 -28.73 31.04
CA GLU A 9 -22.47 -28.84 30.64
C GLU A 9 -22.25 -28.44 29.17
N THR A 10 -23.20 -28.75 28.27
CA THR A 10 -23.11 -28.24 26.89
C THR A 10 -23.29 -26.74 26.83
N LEU A 11 -24.22 -26.16 27.60
CA LEU A 11 -24.45 -24.71 27.62
C LEU A 11 -23.25 -23.95 28.20
N GLU A 12 -22.59 -24.49 29.24
CA GLU A 12 -21.35 -23.95 29.78
C GLU A 12 -20.21 -24.04 28.77
N ASN A 13 -20.02 -25.19 28.11
CA ASN A 13 -19.02 -25.32 27.03
C ASN A 13 -19.33 -24.43 25.80
N PHE A 14 -20.60 -24.20 25.49
CA PHE A 14 -21.01 -23.26 24.44
C PHE A 14 -20.76 -21.81 24.87
N SER A 15 -21.03 -21.46 26.14
CA SER A 15 -20.77 -20.15 26.73
C SER A 15 -19.26 -19.86 26.81
N GLU A 16 -18.45 -20.84 27.19
CA GLU A 16 -16.99 -20.76 27.23
C GLU A 16 -16.38 -20.65 25.82
N LYS A 17 -17.00 -21.30 24.81
CA LYS A 17 -16.65 -21.07 23.39
C LYS A 17 -17.13 -19.72 22.83
N LEU A 18 -18.13 -19.11 23.46
CA LEU A 18 -18.68 -17.80 23.12
C LEU A 18 -17.98 -16.65 23.85
N GLU A 19 -17.15 -16.96 24.87
CA GLU A 19 -16.10 -16.04 25.32
C GLU A 19 -15.08 -15.92 24.19
N VAL A 20 -15.40 -15.04 23.24
CA VAL A 20 -14.54 -14.67 22.13
C VAL A 20 -13.25 -14.11 22.73
N GLU A 21 -12.20 -14.93 22.81
CA GLU A 21 -10.85 -14.45 23.10
C GLU A 21 -10.58 -13.23 22.23
N GLY A 22 -10.30 -12.10 22.87
CA GLY A 22 -9.97 -10.86 22.18
C GLY A 22 -8.71 -11.05 21.34
N ARG A 23 -8.88 -11.34 20.05
CA ARG A 23 -7.75 -11.51 19.12
C ARG A 23 -7.16 -10.16 18.79
N SER A 24 -5.83 -10.10 18.73
CA SER A 24 -5.13 -8.89 18.30
C SER A 24 -5.36 -8.66 16.80
N LEU A 25 -5.63 -7.41 16.42
CA LEU A 25 -5.77 -7.00 15.01
C LEU A 25 -4.56 -7.42 14.15
N TRP A 26 -3.37 -7.43 14.75
CA TRP A 26 -2.14 -7.87 14.10
C TRP A 26 -2.09 -9.38 13.84
N GLN A 27 -2.65 -10.18 14.75
CA GLN A 27 -2.74 -11.63 14.57
C GLN A 27 -3.70 -11.97 13.43
N ASP A 28 -4.85 -11.29 13.37
CA ASP A 28 -5.83 -11.49 12.29
C ASP A 28 -5.28 -11.02 10.94
N ALA A 29 -4.61 -9.87 10.90
CA ALA A 29 -3.96 -9.37 9.68
C ALA A 29 -2.90 -10.35 9.17
N ARG A 30 -2.01 -10.83 10.05
CA ARG A 30 -0.96 -11.81 9.69
C ARG A 30 -1.57 -13.11 9.18
N ARG A 31 -2.60 -13.64 9.85
CA ARG A 31 -3.26 -14.88 9.44
C ARG A 31 -3.90 -14.74 8.06
N ARG A 32 -4.64 -13.65 7.81
CA ARG A 32 -5.26 -13.38 6.51
C ARG A 32 -4.22 -13.22 5.40
N PHE A 33 -3.13 -12.52 5.69
CA PHE A 33 -2.02 -12.35 4.74
C PHE A 33 -1.38 -13.70 4.38
N MET A 34 -1.04 -14.53 5.37
CA MET A 34 -0.43 -15.85 5.13
C MET A 34 -1.36 -16.85 4.44
N HIS A 35 -2.67 -16.69 4.60
CA HIS A 35 -3.64 -17.53 3.90
C HIS A 35 -3.78 -17.16 2.41
N ASN A 36 -3.51 -15.89 2.06
CA ASN A 36 -3.53 -15.43 0.69
C ASN A 36 -2.22 -15.80 -0.03
N ARG A 37 -2.25 -16.93 -0.76
CA ARG A 37 -1.09 -17.43 -1.53
C ARG A 37 -0.50 -16.39 -2.48
N ALA A 38 -1.34 -15.56 -3.10
CA ALA A 38 -0.87 -14.51 -4.01
C ALA A 38 -0.09 -13.42 -3.24
N ALA A 39 -0.58 -13.01 -2.07
CA ALA A 39 0.11 -12.03 -1.23
C ALA A 39 1.47 -12.54 -0.73
N VAL A 40 1.53 -13.81 -0.30
CA VAL A 40 2.77 -14.45 0.13
C VAL A 40 3.77 -14.59 -1.03
N ALA A 41 3.30 -15.01 -2.20
CA ALA A 41 4.16 -15.12 -3.39
C ALA A 41 4.75 -13.76 -3.78
N SER A 42 3.93 -12.69 -3.80
CA SER A 42 4.41 -11.34 -4.06
C SER A 42 5.45 -10.87 -3.04
N LEU A 43 5.28 -11.22 -1.75
CA LEU A 43 6.25 -10.88 -0.70
C LEU A 43 7.60 -11.59 -0.93
N ILE A 44 7.56 -12.87 -1.32
CA ILE A 44 8.78 -13.65 -1.63
C ILE A 44 9.49 -13.03 -2.84
N VAL A 45 8.76 -12.71 -3.91
CA VAL A 45 9.33 -12.07 -5.11
C VAL A 45 9.94 -10.72 -4.76
N LEU A 46 9.24 -9.87 -3.99
CA LEU A 46 9.74 -8.57 -3.55
C LEU A 46 11.01 -8.71 -2.70
N PHE A 47 11.05 -9.71 -1.82
CA PHE A 47 12.23 -10.02 -1.01
C PHE A 47 13.42 -10.44 -1.88
N LEU A 48 13.20 -11.31 -2.88
CA LEU A 48 14.25 -11.72 -3.82
C LEU A 48 14.75 -10.54 -4.67
N ILE A 49 13.86 -9.65 -5.12
CA ILE A 49 14.24 -8.43 -5.83
C ILE A 49 15.06 -7.52 -4.92
N ALA A 50 14.64 -7.30 -3.68
CA ALA A 50 15.37 -6.48 -2.71
C ALA A 50 16.76 -7.07 -2.42
N LEU A 51 16.86 -8.40 -2.29
CA LEU A 51 18.13 -9.09 -2.11
C LEU A 51 19.03 -8.92 -3.34
N PHE A 52 18.50 -9.13 -4.55
CA PHE A 52 19.25 -8.93 -5.79
C PHE A 52 19.79 -7.50 -5.91
N VAL A 53 18.91 -6.51 -5.72
CA VAL A 53 19.22 -5.08 -5.81
C VAL A 53 20.25 -4.62 -4.76
N THR A 54 20.27 -5.26 -3.59
CA THR A 54 21.26 -4.97 -2.54
C THR A 54 22.58 -5.70 -2.76
N VAL A 55 22.56 -6.97 -3.15
CA VAL A 55 23.75 -7.82 -3.28
C VAL A 55 24.46 -7.63 -4.62
N ALA A 56 23.76 -7.43 -5.73
CA ALA A 56 24.37 -7.37 -7.07
C ALA A 56 25.46 -6.28 -7.20
N PRO A 57 25.29 -5.05 -6.70
CA PRO A 57 26.36 -4.04 -6.73
C PRO A 57 27.55 -4.38 -5.82
N MET A 58 27.38 -5.26 -4.82
CA MET A 58 28.47 -5.70 -3.93
C MET A 58 29.28 -6.85 -4.53
N LEU A 59 28.66 -7.65 -5.41
CA LEU A 59 29.33 -8.74 -6.12
C LEU A 59 30.00 -8.30 -7.43
N SER A 60 29.55 -7.19 -8.01
CA SER A 60 30.15 -6.65 -9.22
C SER A 60 31.53 -6.04 -8.93
N GLN A 61 32.46 -6.26 -9.85
CA GLN A 61 33.79 -5.63 -9.85
C GLN A 61 33.75 -4.16 -10.31
N PHE A 62 32.65 -3.73 -10.94
CA PHE A 62 32.47 -2.39 -11.47
C PHE A 62 31.65 -1.51 -10.53
N THR A 63 32.01 -0.24 -10.42
CA THR A 63 31.23 0.78 -9.73
C THR A 63 30.21 1.45 -10.66
N TYR A 64 29.25 2.18 -10.09
CA TYR A 64 28.22 2.88 -10.87
C TYR A 64 28.77 3.94 -11.85
N PHE A 65 29.91 4.52 -11.50
CA PHE A 65 30.53 5.61 -12.26
C PHE A 65 31.61 5.09 -13.23
N ASP A 66 31.97 3.82 -13.15
CA ASP A 66 32.99 3.24 -14.01
C ASP A 66 32.49 3.16 -15.45
N THR A 67 33.43 3.37 -16.37
CA THR A 67 33.20 3.37 -17.81
C THR A 67 34.33 2.60 -18.48
N ASP A 68 34.00 1.45 -19.07
CA ASP A 68 34.92 0.63 -19.85
C ASP A 68 34.80 0.98 -21.33
N TRP A 69 35.71 1.83 -21.80
CA TRP A 69 35.78 2.27 -23.20
C TRP A 69 36.08 1.14 -24.18
N GLY A 70 36.71 0.05 -23.72
CA GLY A 70 37.04 -1.11 -24.55
C GLY A 70 35.84 -2.02 -24.81
N MET A 71 34.80 -1.90 -24.00
CA MET A 71 33.62 -2.77 -24.01
C MET A 71 32.35 -1.95 -24.28
N MET A 72 32.34 -1.03 -25.24
CA MET A 72 31.14 -0.25 -25.59
C MET A 72 30.09 -1.09 -26.33
N SER A 73 28.81 -0.98 -25.92
CA SER A 73 27.69 -1.73 -26.51
C SER A 73 27.94 -3.24 -26.60
N SER A 74 28.63 -3.80 -25.61
CA SER A 74 28.96 -5.22 -25.56
C SER A 74 27.78 -6.06 -25.06
N ALA A 75 27.62 -7.25 -25.63
CA ALA A 75 26.64 -8.22 -25.16
C ALA A 75 27.03 -8.78 -23.78
N PRO A 76 26.07 -9.38 -23.04
CA PRO A 76 26.35 -10.09 -21.79
C PRO A 76 27.51 -11.07 -21.91
N ASP A 77 28.52 -10.93 -21.04
CA ASP A 77 29.70 -11.79 -21.04
C ASP A 77 30.18 -12.08 -19.61
N ILE A 78 30.58 -13.33 -19.40
CA ILE A 78 31.07 -13.83 -18.11
C ILE A 78 32.58 -13.56 -17.96
N ALA A 79 33.34 -13.59 -19.06
CA ALA A 79 34.80 -13.47 -19.01
C ALA A 79 35.24 -12.04 -18.66
N SER A 80 34.59 -11.04 -19.24
CA SER A 80 34.77 -9.63 -18.89
C SER A 80 34.10 -9.23 -17.56
N GLY A 81 33.22 -10.08 -17.02
CA GLY A 81 32.42 -9.81 -15.84
C GLY A 81 31.26 -8.83 -16.06
N HIS A 82 31.01 -8.40 -17.30
CA HIS A 82 29.81 -7.64 -17.68
C HIS A 82 28.61 -8.56 -17.85
N TYR A 83 28.08 -9.08 -16.73
CA TYR A 83 27.03 -10.11 -16.74
C TYR A 83 25.76 -9.73 -17.51
N PHE A 84 25.40 -8.45 -17.55
CA PHE A 84 24.25 -7.93 -18.31
C PHE A 84 24.66 -7.14 -19.55
N GLY A 85 25.96 -7.11 -19.89
CA GLY A 85 26.52 -6.29 -20.94
C GLY A 85 26.69 -4.83 -20.54
N THR A 86 26.99 -3.99 -21.53
CA THR A 86 27.28 -2.56 -21.33
C THR A 86 26.41 -1.68 -22.20
N ASP A 87 26.23 -0.43 -21.78
CA ASP A 87 25.55 0.57 -22.60
C ASP A 87 26.45 1.18 -23.69
N SER A 88 25.89 2.12 -24.46
CA SER A 88 26.61 2.83 -25.54
C SER A 88 27.84 3.60 -25.06
N SER A 89 27.95 3.85 -23.76
CA SER A 89 29.09 4.52 -23.16
C SER A 89 30.09 3.53 -22.56
N GLY A 90 29.81 2.22 -22.53
CA GLY A 90 30.69 1.22 -21.91
C GLY A 90 30.45 1.03 -20.41
N ARG A 91 29.28 1.42 -19.90
CA ARG A 91 28.97 1.36 -18.46
C ARG A 91 28.20 0.08 -18.16
N ASP A 92 28.54 -0.58 -17.05
CA ASP A 92 27.99 -1.88 -16.68
C ASP A 92 26.48 -1.82 -16.40
N LEU A 93 25.70 -2.65 -17.10
CA LEU A 93 24.25 -2.67 -16.99
C LEU A 93 23.75 -3.37 -15.72
N LEU A 94 24.48 -4.37 -15.18
CA LEU A 94 24.07 -5.08 -13.97
C LEU A 94 24.04 -4.11 -12.78
N VAL A 95 25.10 -3.34 -12.59
CA VAL A 95 25.23 -2.34 -11.51
C VAL A 95 24.21 -1.23 -11.69
N ARG A 96 23.98 -0.76 -12.93
CA ARG A 96 22.98 0.28 -13.22
C ARG A 96 21.55 -0.17 -12.93
N VAL A 97 21.19 -1.37 -13.35
CA VAL A 97 19.86 -1.96 -13.08
C VAL A 97 19.68 -2.15 -11.58
N ALA A 98 20.68 -2.67 -10.87
CA ALA A 98 20.58 -2.86 -9.44
C ALA A 98 20.47 -1.54 -8.67
N ILE A 99 21.28 -0.52 -8.98
CA ILE A 99 21.18 0.79 -8.31
C ILE A 99 19.88 1.50 -8.67
N GLY A 100 19.45 1.46 -9.94
CA GLY A 100 18.14 1.95 -10.35
C GLY A 100 17.01 1.25 -9.59
N GLY A 101 17.13 -0.07 -9.41
CA GLY A 101 16.21 -0.88 -8.61
C GLY A 101 16.13 -0.43 -7.14
N ARG A 102 17.24 -0.02 -6.51
CA ARG A 102 17.24 0.52 -5.13
C ARG A 102 16.35 1.76 -5.06
N ILE A 103 16.54 2.66 -6.02
CA ILE A 103 15.78 3.90 -6.12
C ILE A 103 14.29 3.59 -6.33
N SER A 104 13.95 2.70 -7.27
CA SER A 104 12.56 2.30 -7.53
C SER A 104 11.89 1.67 -6.30
N LEU A 105 12.59 0.80 -5.56
CA LEU A 105 12.07 0.20 -4.33
C LEU A 105 11.82 1.25 -3.25
N MET A 106 12.77 2.17 -3.03
CA MET A 106 12.61 3.24 -2.04
C MET A 106 11.41 4.12 -2.38
N VAL A 107 11.28 4.53 -3.65
CA VAL A 107 10.15 5.34 -4.13
C VAL A 107 8.83 4.60 -3.96
N GLY A 108 8.78 3.32 -4.35
CA GLY A 108 7.58 2.50 -4.22
C GLY A 108 7.12 2.33 -2.77
N ILE A 109 8.05 2.06 -1.85
CA ILE A 109 7.74 1.92 -0.42
C ILE A 109 7.26 3.26 0.17
N ALA A 110 7.97 4.35 -0.12
CA ALA A 110 7.58 5.68 0.37
C ALA A 110 6.20 6.09 -0.15
N ALA A 111 5.93 5.88 -1.44
CA ALA A 111 4.63 6.15 -2.04
C ALA A 111 3.53 5.29 -1.41
N ALA A 112 3.77 3.99 -1.22
CA ALA A 112 2.81 3.10 -0.56
C ALA A 112 2.48 3.54 0.87
N LEU A 113 3.48 4.00 1.64
CA LEU A 113 3.26 4.52 3.00
C LEU A 113 2.40 5.78 2.99
N VAL A 114 2.72 6.74 2.12
CA VAL A 114 1.91 7.97 1.97
C VAL A 114 0.49 7.62 1.54
N ALA A 115 0.35 6.72 0.55
CA ALA A 115 -0.94 6.28 0.05
C ALA A 115 -1.79 5.61 1.14
N VAL A 116 -1.20 4.73 1.94
CA VAL A 116 -1.92 4.07 3.04
C VAL A 116 -2.27 5.06 4.14
N ILE A 117 -1.34 5.91 4.59
CA ILE A 117 -1.60 6.83 5.70
C ILE A 117 -2.62 7.90 5.28
N VAL A 118 -2.30 8.69 4.25
CA VAL A 118 -3.13 9.82 3.81
C VAL A 118 -4.41 9.33 3.17
N GLY A 119 -4.32 8.32 2.30
CA GLY A 119 -5.49 7.77 1.61
C GLY A 119 -6.47 7.11 2.58
N THR A 120 -6.00 6.36 3.58
CA THR A 120 -6.91 5.76 4.58
C THR A 120 -7.59 6.83 5.40
N LEU A 121 -6.85 7.81 5.94
CA LEU A 121 -7.44 8.89 6.73
C LEU A 121 -8.47 9.70 5.92
N TYR A 122 -8.12 10.11 4.70
CA TYR A 122 -9.01 10.91 3.86
C TYR A 122 -10.24 10.11 3.42
N GLY A 123 -10.05 8.87 2.95
CA GLY A 123 -11.11 8.00 2.47
C GLY A 123 -12.06 7.54 3.57
N SER A 124 -11.53 7.21 4.76
CA SER A 124 -12.37 6.85 5.90
C SER A 124 -13.17 8.05 6.40
N LEU A 125 -12.57 9.25 6.41
CA LEU A 125 -13.26 10.47 6.83
C LEU A 125 -14.40 10.82 5.86
N SER A 126 -14.16 10.79 4.55
CA SER A 126 -15.20 11.09 3.56
C SER A 126 -16.32 10.04 3.59
N GLY A 127 -15.96 8.75 3.66
CA GLY A 127 -16.93 7.64 3.72
C GLY A 127 -17.75 7.62 5.01
N TYR A 128 -17.17 8.05 6.13
CA TYR A 128 -17.87 8.15 7.41
C TYR A 128 -18.88 9.30 7.41
N LEU A 129 -18.45 10.52 7.07
CA LEU A 129 -19.27 11.74 7.10
C LEU A 129 -20.40 11.69 6.05
N GLY A 130 -20.14 11.17 4.85
CA GLY A 130 -21.13 11.06 3.79
C GLY A 130 -21.73 12.40 3.32
N GLY A 131 -22.80 12.33 2.54
CA GLY A 131 -23.59 13.49 2.11
C GLY A 131 -22.81 14.52 1.28
N LYS A 132 -23.05 15.81 1.56
CA LYS A 132 -22.44 16.93 0.81
C LYS A 132 -20.93 17.02 1.01
N ILE A 133 -20.43 16.72 2.22
CA ILE A 133 -18.99 16.79 2.53
C ILE A 133 -18.24 15.74 1.70
N ASP A 134 -18.75 14.52 1.67
CA ASP A 134 -18.20 13.45 0.83
C ASP A 134 -18.19 13.83 -0.65
N SER A 135 -19.27 14.43 -1.16
CA SER A 135 -19.33 14.92 -2.54
C SER A 135 -18.26 15.97 -2.85
N VAL A 136 -18.01 16.92 -1.94
CA VAL A 136 -16.98 17.96 -2.13
C VAL A 136 -15.58 17.36 -2.04
N MET A 137 -15.33 16.50 -1.05
CA MET A 137 -14.05 15.82 -0.87
C MET A 137 -13.69 14.97 -2.08
N MET A 138 -14.66 14.25 -2.66
CA MET A 138 -14.46 13.46 -3.86
C MET A 138 -14.26 14.32 -5.11
N ARG A 139 -14.97 15.45 -5.20
CA ARG A 139 -14.79 16.40 -6.30
C ARG A 139 -13.37 16.96 -6.34
N LEU A 140 -12.78 17.23 -5.17
CA LEU A 140 -11.38 17.64 -5.09
C LEU A 140 -10.45 16.55 -5.67
N LEU A 141 -10.66 15.27 -5.33
CA LEU A 141 -9.88 14.16 -5.88
C LEU A 141 -10.06 14.02 -7.39
N GLU A 142 -11.27 14.26 -7.92
CA GLU A 142 -11.53 14.25 -9.38
C GLU A 142 -10.77 15.36 -10.09
N ILE A 143 -10.77 16.58 -9.54
CA ILE A 143 -10.03 17.72 -10.09
C ILE A 143 -8.53 17.43 -10.08
N LEU A 144 -7.99 16.93 -8.96
CA LEU A 144 -6.56 16.59 -8.86
C LEU A 144 -6.17 15.49 -9.87
N ASN A 145 -6.97 14.42 -10.00
CA ASN A 145 -6.72 13.36 -10.97
C ASN A 145 -6.96 13.77 -12.43
N SER A 146 -7.60 14.91 -12.68
CA SER A 146 -7.77 15.42 -14.05
C SER A 146 -6.46 15.96 -14.65
N PHE A 147 -5.48 16.30 -13.79
CA PHE A 147 -4.16 16.71 -14.23
C PHE A 147 -3.30 15.48 -14.54
N PRO A 148 -2.77 15.35 -15.77
CA PRO A 148 -1.92 14.21 -16.11
C PRO A 148 -0.61 14.25 -15.33
N PHE A 149 -0.30 13.15 -14.65
CA PHE A 149 0.89 13.00 -13.80
C PHE A 149 2.19 13.43 -14.50
N MET A 150 2.34 13.10 -15.80
CA MET A 150 3.53 13.48 -16.57
C MET A 150 3.75 14.99 -16.62
N PHE A 151 2.69 15.80 -16.75
CA PHE A 151 2.85 17.26 -16.77
C PHE A 151 3.37 17.77 -15.43
N PHE A 152 2.87 17.23 -14.32
CA PHE A 152 3.35 17.63 -13.00
C PHE A 152 4.83 17.31 -12.80
N VAL A 153 5.27 16.11 -13.21
CA VAL A 153 6.68 15.70 -13.13
C VAL A 153 7.57 16.59 -14.02
N ILE A 154 7.15 16.87 -15.25
CA ILE A 154 7.91 17.72 -16.17
C ILE A 154 8.09 19.13 -15.60
N LEU A 155 7.02 19.73 -15.06
CA LEU A 155 7.10 21.04 -14.42
C LEU A 155 8.07 21.02 -13.24
N LEU A 156 7.98 20.04 -12.33
CA LEU A 156 8.90 19.94 -11.20
C LEU A 156 10.37 19.84 -11.65
N VAL A 157 10.68 18.98 -12.61
CA VAL A 157 12.05 18.81 -13.12
C VAL A 157 12.54 20.07 -13.84
N THR A 158 11.66 20.80 -14.52
CA THR A 158 12.03 22.02 -15.24
C THR A 158 12.35 23.17 -14.28
N PHE A 159 11.57 23.34 -13.22
CA PHE A 159 11.74 24.42 -12.25
C PHE A 159 12.84 24.15 -11.22
N PHE A 160 12.95 22.91 -10.74
CA PHE A 160 13.84 22.54 -9.63
C PHE A 160 15.03 21.66 -10.07
N GLY A 161 15.10 21.29 -11.35
CA GLY A 161 16.14 20.43 -11.89
C GLY A 161 15.93 18.94 -11.62
N GLN A 162 16.92 18.14 -12.01
CA GLN A 162 16.89 16.69 -11.80
C GLN A 162 17.29 16.34 -10.36
N ASN A 163 16.30 16.05 -9.51
CA ASN A 163 16.53 15.60 -8.14
C ASN A 163 15.61 14.42 -7.82
N ILE A 164 16.21 13.35 -7.30
CA ILE A 164 15.49 12.13 -6.90
C ILE A 164 14.37 12.44 -5.89
N LEU A 165 14.58 13.37 -4.96
CA LEU A 165 13.60 13.76 -3.95
C LEU A 165 12.32 14.35 -4.57
N LEU A 166 12.43 15.04 -5.70
CA LEU A 166 11.26 15.57 -6.40
C LEU A 166 10.38 14.45 -6.94
N ILE A 167 10.98 13.32 -7.37
CA ILE A 167 10.25 12.15 -7.81
C ILE A 167 9.50 11.52 -6.63
N PHE A 168 10.12 11.43 -5.45
CA PHE A 168 9.46 10.96 -4.22
C PHE A 168 8.25 11.84 -3.87
N VAL A 169 8.44 13.16 -3.86
CA VAL A 169 7.36 14.11 -3.57
C VAL A 169 6.26 14.02 -4.60
N ALA A 170 6.61 13.96 -5.89
CA ALA A 170 5.62 13.91 -6.98
C ALA A 170 4.75 12.66 -6.91
N ILE A 171 5.36 11.49 -6.75
CA ILE A 171 4.63 10.23 -6.67
C ILE A 171 3.87 10.14 -5.35
N GLY A 172 4.48 10.53 -4.23
CA GLY A 172 3.84 10.54 -2.92
C GLY A 172 2.56 11.40 -2.90
N MET A 173 2.62 12.60 -3.47
CA MET A 173 1.50 13.54 -3.52
C MET A 173 0.32 13.05 -4.37
N VAL A 174 0.53 12.12 -5.31
CA VAL A 174 -0.54 11.62 -6.19
C VAL A 174 -1.02 10.23 -5.77
N SER A 175 -0.13 9.38 -5.26
CA SER A 175 -0.42 7.97 -4.94
C SER A 175 -1.57 7.75 -3.94
N TRP A 176 -1.83 8.71 -3.04
CA TRP A 176 -2.89 8.60 -2.05
C TRP A 176 -4.30 8.84 -2.61
N LEU A 177 -4.42 9.48 -3.77
CA LEU A 177 -5.70 9.85 -4.37
C LEU A 177 -6.54 8.61 -4.69
N ASP A 178 -5.92 7.57 -5.26
CA ASP A 178 -6.61 6.32 -5.58
C ASP A 178 -6.93 5.50 -4.33
N MET A 179 -5.98 5.44 -3.38
CA MET A 179 -6.19 4.73 -2.12
C MET A 179 -7.35 5.34 -1.32
N ALA A 180 -7.49 6.67 -1.31
CA ALA A 180 -8.62 7.35 -0.69
C ALA A 180 -9.98 6.87 -1.23
N ARG A 181 -10.09 6.67 -2.55
CA ARG A 181 -11.33 6.20 -3.18
C ARG A 181 -11.65 4.75 -2.80
N ILE A 182 -10.63 3.90 -2.75
CA ILE A 182 -10.77 2.50 -2.32
C ILE A 182 -11.26 2.44 -0.86
N VAL A 183 -10.59 3.16 0.04
CA VAL A 183 -10.95 3.16 1.48
C VAL A 183 -12.32 3.77 1.71
N ARG A 184 -12.70 4.83 0.99
CA ARG A 184 -14.06 5.36 1.01
C ARG A 184 -15.09 4.29 0.66
N GLY A 185 -14.85 3.52 -0.41
CA GLY A 185 -15.74 2.42 -0.82
C GLY A 185 -15.88 1.35 0.27
N GLN A 186 -14.77 0.98 0.91
CA GLN A 186 -14.78 0.05 2.05
C GLN A 186 -15.54 0.64 3.25
N THR A 187 -15.33 1.91 3.56
CA THR A 187 -15.97 2.59 4.70
C THR A 187 -17.48 2.67 4.50
N LEU A 188 -17.95 3.04 3.30
CA LEU A 188 -19.37 3.03 2.96
C LEU A 188 -19.98 1.63 3.00
N SER A 189 -19.21 0.59 2.64
CA SER A 189 -19.65 -0.80 2.75
C SER A 189 -19.76 -1.25 4.21
N LEU A 190 -18.83 -0.84 5.08
CA LEU A 190 -18.83 -1.18 6.50
C LEU A 190 -19.91 -0.43 7.29
N LYS A 191 -20.22 0.82 6.90
CA LYS A 191 -21.23 1.66 7.56
C LYS A 191 -22.63 1.03 7.60
N ARG A 192 -22.95 0.14 6.65
CA ARG A 192 -24.25 -0.54 6.54
C ARG A 192 -24.21 -2.01 6.99
N LYS A 193 -23.31 -2.38 7.90
CA LYS A 193 -23.24 -3.75 8.42
C LYS A 193 -23.94 -3.89 9.77
N GLU A 194 -24.53 -5.07 9.99
CA GLU A 194 -25.31 -5.41 11.19
C GLU A 194 -24.58 -5.15 12.51
N PHE A 195 -23.25 -5.26 12.55
CA PHE A 195 -22.48 -4.97 13.77
C PHE A 195 -22.43 -3.47 14.11
N ILE A 196 -22.60 -2.58 13.13
CA ILE A 196 -22.73 -1.13 13.37
C ILE A 196 -24.12 -0.85 13.97
N GLU A 197 -25.17 -1.45 13.43
CA GLU A 197 -26.54 -1.34 13.95
C GLU A 197 -26.64 -1.90 15.37
N ALA A 198 -26.04 -3.06 15.63
CA ALA A 198 -25.98 -3.64 16.97
C ALA A 198 -25.23 -2.75 17.97
N ALA A 199 -24.13 -2.10 17.55
CA ALA A 199 -23.41 -1.15 18.38
C ALA A 199 -24.25 0.10 18.70
N GLN A 200 -25.01 0.60 17.72
CA GLN A 200 -25.94 1.73 17.92
C GLN A 200 -27.04 1.38 18.92
N VAL A 201 -27.66 0.20 18.80
CA VAL A 201 -28.65 -0.31 19.78
C VAL A 201 -28.01 -0.50 21.17
N GLY A 202 -26.74 -0.90 21.21
CA GLY A 202 -25.94 -1.00 22.44
C GLY A 202 -25.57 0.35 23.10
N GLY A 203 -26.02 1.48 22.55
CA GLY A 203 -25.82 2.81 23.13
C GLY A 203 -24.61 3.58 22.57
N CYS A 204 -23.93 3.06 21.55
CA CYS A 204 -22.96 3.87 20.80
C CYS A 204 -23.73 4.91 19.98
N VAL A 205 -23.75 6.15 20.48
CA VAL A 205 -24.41 7.26 19.79
C VAL A 205 -23.67 7.56 18.50
N ASP A 206 -24.29 7.23 17.36
CA ASP A 206 -23.89 7.78 16.09
C ASP A 206 -24.34 9.26 16.07
N ARG A 207 -23.37 10.18 16.12
CA ARG A 207 -23.67 11.62 16.11
C ARG A 207 -24.35 12.09 14.81
N GLN A 208 -24.50 11.23 13.80
CA GLN A 208 -25.00 11.64 12.49
C GLN A 208 -26.01 10.67 11.84
N HIS A 209 -26.35 9.52 12.44
CA HIS A 209 -27.45 8.68 11.95
C HIS A 209 -28.79 9.21 12.47
N CYS A 210 -29.20 10.30 11.84
CA CYS A 210 -30.51 10.88 12.02
C CYS A 210 -31.29 10.54 10.75
N ASP A 211 -31.88 9.34 10.71
CA ASP A 211 -32.81 8.95 9.65
C ASP A 211 -34.12 9.72 9.84
N PRO A 212 -34.61 10.45 8.81
CA PRO A 212 -35.97 10.98 8.85
C PRO A 212 -36.96 9.81 9.02
N PRO A 213 -37.89 9.84 9.98
CA PRO A 213 -38.50 11.03 10.58
C PRO A 213 -38.10 11.35 12.04
N TYR A 214 -37.05 10.75 12.61
CA TYR A 214 -36.78 10.84 14.06
C TYR A 214 -35.82 11.98 14.48
N CYS A 215 -35.61 12.97 13.62
CA CYS A 215 -34.87 14.18 13.94
C CYS A 215 -35.84 15.30 14.31
N ALA A 216 -36.19 15.39 15.60
CA ALA A 216 -36.83 16.56 16.21
C ALA A 216 -35.87 17.18 17.21
#